data_AF-A0A8S3K011-F1
#
_entry.id   AF-A0A8S3K011-F1
#
_cell.length_a   1.000
_cell.length_b   1.000
_cell.length_c   1.000
_cell.angle_alpha   90.00
_cell.angle_beta   90.00
_cell.angle_gamma   90.00
#
_symmetry.space_group_name_H-M   'P 1'
#
loop_
_entity.id
_entity.type
_entity.pdbx_description
1 polymer ?
#
loop_
_entity_poly.entity_id
_entity_poly.type
_entity_poly.pdbx_seq_one_letter_code
_entity_poly.pdbx_strand_id
1 'polypeptide(L)'
;NFMERLYILVREKTKEKQEGSHRVAAEIVAGMIRGSKYWTIEMLDELWLKLTPLLNEVCSNLGPETLSYWASCFKLGLEDEDPRRMHRVINYLRSLINTTATGNTFMETSRWYLVQTLTN
;
A
#
# COMPACT_ATOMS: atom_id res chain seq x y z
N ASN A 1 0.66 18.61 12.00
CA ASN A 1 1.54 17.44 12.22
C ASN A 1 2.16 17.04 10.87
N PHE A 2 3.45 16.66 10.80
CA PHE A 2 4.12 16.29 9.53
C PHE A 2 3.42 15.11 8.84
N MET A 3 3.01 14.10 9.60
CA MET A 3 2.33 12.90 9.08
C MET A 3 0.96 13.20 8.47
N GLU A 4 0.26 14.18 9.04
CA GLU A 4 -1.04 14.60 8.53
C GLU A 4 -0.92 15.33 7.19
N ARG A 5 0.14 16.14 7.02
CA ARG A 5 0.44 16.78 5.73
C ARG A 5 0.82 15.76 4.66
N LEU A 6 1.63 14.76 5.02
CA LEU A 6 1.95 13.65 4.12
C LEU A 6 0.70 12.88 3.71
N TYR A 7 -0.21 12.60 4.65
CA TYR A 7 -1.45 11.90 4.35
C TYR A 7 -2.34 12.68 3.37
N ILE A 8 -2.50 13.99 3.59
CA ILE A 8 -3.26 14.87 2.68
C ILE A 8 -2.63 14.85 1.28
N LEU A 9 -1.31 14.96 1.19
CA LEU A 9 -0.59 14.94 -0.08
C LEU A 9 -0.79 13.61 -0.84
N VAL A 10 -0.66 12.47 -0.15
CA VAL A 10 -0.89 11.16 -0.77
C VAL A 10 -2.33 11.07 -1.27
N ARG A 11 -3.31 11.48 -0.46
CA ARG A 11 -4.73 11.46 -0.83
C ARG A 11 -5.01 12.33 -2.06
N GLU A 12 -4.45 13.53 -2.13
CA GLU A 12 -4.58 14.42 -3.28
C GLU A 12 -3.98 13.78 -4.53
N LYS A 13 -2.77 13.23 -4.41
CA LYS A 13 -2.06 12.60 -5.53
C LYS A 13 -2.73 11.34 -6.03
N THR A 14 -3.39 10.56 -5.18
CA THR A 14 -4.15 9.37 -5.59
C THR A 14 -5.44 9.68 -6.36
N LYS A 15 -5.95 10.92 -6.28
CA LYS A 15 -7.14 11.35 -7.04
C LYS A 15 -6.80 11.88 -8.43
N GLU A 16 -5.55 12.28 -8.64
CA GLU A 16 -5.09 12.77 -9.93
C GLU A 16 -4.95 11.59 -10.90
N LYS A 17 -5.56 11.68 -12.08
CA LYS A 17 -5.46 10.63 -13.12
C LYS A 17 -4.07 10.50 -13.76
N GLN A 18 -3.12 11.34 -13.35
CA GLN A 18 -1.77 11.33 -13.90
C GLN A 18 -0.98 10.16 -13.33
N GLU A 19 -0.40 9.35 -14.21
CA GLU A 19 0.43 8.21 -13.85
C GLU A 19 1.57 8.59 -12.88
N GLY A 20 2.23 9.72 -13.14
CA GLY A 20 3.29 10.24 -12.28
C GLY A 20 2.83 10.56 -10.85
N SER A 21 1.58 10.98 -10.67
CA SER A 21 1.02 11.28 -9.34
C SER A 21 0.80 10.02 -8.52
N HIS A 22 0.34 8.93 -9.15
CA HIS A 22 0.25 7.63 -8.49
C HIS A 22 1.62 7.07 -8.11
N ARG A 23 2.64 7.25 -8.97
CA ARG A 23 4.00 6.84 -8.65
C ARG A 23 4.55 7.57 -7.43
N VAL A 24 4.43 8.90 -7.39
CA VAL A 24 4.88 9.70 -6.24
C VAL A 24 4.12 9.30 -4.97
N ALA A 25 2.80 9.09 -5.05
CA ALA A 25 2.01 8.62 -3.92
C ALA A 25 2.51 7.26 -3.41
N ALA A 26 2.77 6.31 -4.31
CA ALA A 26 3.28 4.99 -3.98
C ALA A 26 4.68 5.06 -3.32
N GLU A 27 5.60 5.87 -3.85
CA GLU A 27 6.94 6.07 -3.28
C GLU A 27 6.87 6.69 -1.86
N ILE A 28 6.00 7.67 -1.65
CA ILE A 28 5.78 8.27 -0.34
C ILE A 28 5.24 7.23 0.66
N VAL A 29 4.27 6.41 0.25
CA VAL A 29 3.71 5.35 1.10
C VAL A 29 4.78 4.30 1.45
N ALA A 30 5.59 3.88 0.49
CA ALA A 30 6.71 2.97 0.73
C ALA A 30 7.68 3.56 1.76
N GLY A 31 8.00 4.85 1.64
CA GLY A 31 8.82 5.59 2.59
C GLY A 31 8.21 5.66 3.99
N MET A 32 6.89 5.83 4.11
CA MET A 32 6.20 5.80 5.41
C MET A 32 6.27 4.41 6.06
N ILE A 33 6.02 3.35 5.28
CA ILE A 33 6.09 1.96 5.77
C ILE A 33 7.50 1.68 6.29
N ARG A 34 8.54 1.95 5.48
CA ARG A 34 9.94 1.72 5.86
C ARG A 34 10.40 2.62 7.01
N GLY A 35 9.97 3.89 7.01
CA GLY A 35 10.29 4.87 8.05
C GLY A 35 9.65 4.56 9.41
N SER A 36 8.60 3.74 9.44
CA SER A 36 7.91 3.33 10.68
C SER A 36 8.61 2.22 11.46
N LYS A 37 9.80 1.77 11.04
CA LYS A 37 10.57 0.65 11.64
C LYS A 37 10.80 0.76 13.15
N TYR A 38 11.05 1.97 13.66
CA TYR A 38 11.39 2.22 15.07
C TYR A 38 10.25 2.89 15.85
N TRP A 39 9.04 2.91 15.29
CA TRP A 39 7.90 3.53 15.94
C TRP A 39 7.31 2.64 17.02
N THR A 40 6.61 3.25 17.98
CA THR A 40 5.83 2.47 18.95
C THR A 40 4.62 1.83 18.27
N ILE A 41 4.05 0.82 18.90
CA ILE A 41 2.90 0.09 18.35
C ILE A 41 1.71 1.04 18.15
N GLU A 42 1.51 1.99 19.06
CA GLU A 42 0.41 2.97 19.01
C GLU A 42 0.55 3.91 17.80
N MET A 43 1.77 4.38 17.51
CA MET A 43 2.04 5.22 16.35
C MET A 43 1.87 4.45 15.04
N LEU A 44 2.29 3.18 15.03
CA LEU A 44 2.10 2.30 13.89
C LEU A 44 0.60 2.04 13.65
N ASP A 45 -0.17 1.81 14.70
CA ASP A 45 -1.62 1.61 14.60
C ASP A 45 -2.35 2.85 14.10
N GLU A 46 -1.96 4.05 14.54
CA GLU A 46 -2.50 5.30 14.00
C GLU A 46 -2.17 5.47 12.51
N LEU A 47 -0.94 5.12 12.09
CA LEU A 47 -0.52 5.16 10.70
C LEU A 47 -1.38 4.23 9.84
N TRP A 48 -1.49 2.96 10.24
CA TRP A 48 -2.23 1.95 9.48
C TRP A 48 -3.73 2.21 9.47
N LEU A 49 -4.31 2.74 10.55
CA LEU A 49 -5.71 3.18 10.60
C LEU A 49 -6.04 4.20 9.51
N LYS A 50 -5.11 5.13 9.23
CA LYS A 50 -5.25 6.14 8.18
C LYS A 50 -4.90 5.60 6.79
N LEU A 51 -3.89 4.74 6.69
CA LEU A 51 -3.36 4.24 5.44
C LEU A 51 -4.25 3.15 4.80
N THR A 52 -4.81 2.24 5.58
CA THR A 52 -5.69 1.16 5.10
C THR A 52 -6.85 1.63 4.21
N PRO A 53 -7.68 2.63 4.59
CA PRO A 53 -8.78 3.06 3.72
C PRO A 53 -8.28 3.67 2.40
N LEU A 54 -7.13 4.35 2.41
CA LEU A 54 -6.52 4.91 1.21
C LEU A 54 -6.03 3.81 0.28
N LEU A 55 -5.32 2.80 0.83
CA LEU A 55 -4.88 1.66 0.05
C LEU A 55 -6.06 0.86 -0.50
N ASN A 56 -7.17 0.73 0.24
CA ASN A 56 -8.38 0.06 -0.27
C ASN A 56 -8.99 0.81 -1.46
N GLU A 57 -9.08 2.14 -1.39
CA GLU A 57 -9.59 2.99 -2.48
C GLU A 57 -8.71 2.87 -3.73
N VAL A 58 -7.40 2.92 -3.55
CA VAL A 58 -6.41 2.73 -4.63
C VAL A 58 -6.52 1.33 -5.22
N CYS A 59 -6.48 0.29 -4.38
CA CYS A 59 -6.54 -1.11 -4.80
C CYS A 59 -7.84 -1.46 -5.53
N SER A 60 -8.93 -0.72 -5.27
CA SER A 60 -10.22 -0.87 -5.97
C SER A 60 -10.24 -0.20 -7.36
N ASN A 61 -9.36 0.77 -7.59
CA ASN A 61 -9.28 1.55 -8.84
C ASN A 61 -7.95 1.31 -9.58
N LEU A 62 -7.28 0.18 -9.34
CA LEU A 62 -6.02 -0.13 -10.00
C LEU A 62 -6.20 -0.32 -11.50
N GLY A 63 -5.41 0.42 -12.27
CA GLY A 63 -5.14 0.14 -13.69
C GLY A 63 -3.85 -0.66 -13.87
N PRO A 64 -3.63 -1.26 -15.05
CA PRO A 64 -2.44 -2.07 -15.35
C PRO A 64 -1.12 -1.31 -15.19
N GLU A 65 -1.07 -0.03 -15.58
CA GLU A 65 0.12 0.81 -15.43
C GLU A 65 0.40 1.10 -13.94
N THR A 66 -0.66 1.44 -13.19
CA THR A 66 -0.54 1.78 -11.76
C THR A 66 -0.20 0.59 -10.86
N LEU A 67 -0.57 -0.64 -11.27
CA LEU A 67 -0.29 -1.86 -10.52
C LEU A 67 1.21 -2.04 -10.24
N SER A 68 2.05 -1.73 -11.23
CA SER A 68 3.50 -1.86 -11.12
C SER A 68 4.10 -0.95 -10.03
N TYR A 69 3.58 0.28 -9.89
CA TYR A 69 4.03 1.24 -8.88
C TYR A 69 3.66 0.80 -7.47
N TRP A 70 2.43 0.30 -7.28
CA TRP A 70 1.99 -0.18 -5.97
C TRP A 70 2.66 -1.49 -5.58
N ALA A 71 2.89 -2.40 -6.53
CA ALA A 71 3.69 -3.59 -6.28
C ALA A 71 5.13 -3.23 -5.87
N SER A 72 5.74 -2.25 -6.55
CA SER A 72 7.06 -1.74 -6.19
C SER A 72 7.06 -1.08 -4.81
N CYS A 73 6.00 -0.34 -4.45
CA CYS A 73 5.83 0.25 -3.12
C CYS A 73 5.82 -0.81 -2.03
N PHE A 74 5.03 -1.88 -2.17
CA PHE A 74 5.02 -2.96 -1.19
C PHE A 74 6.37 -3.70 -1.14
N LYS A 75 6.98 -3.97 -2.29
CA LYS A 75 8.32 -4.58 -2.35
C LYS A 75 9.36 -3.75 -1.59
N LEU A 76 9.49 -2.46 -1.91
CA LEU A 76 10.42 -1.54 -1.25
C LEU A 76 10.11 -1.35 0.24
N GLY A 77 8.82 -1.41 0.59
CA GLY A 77 8.36 -1.33 1.97
C GLY A 77 8.73 -2.56 2.78
N LEU A 78 8.94 -3.73 2.15
CA LEU A 78 9.23 -5.03 2.78
C LEU A 78 10.70 -5.45 2.68
N GLU A 79 11.47 -4.84 1.79
CA GLU A 79 12.87 -5.14 1.54
C GLU A 79 13.75 -4.90 2.78
N ASP A 80 14.68 -5.83 3.06
CA ASP A 80 15.62 -5.80 4.19
C ASP A 80 15.00 -5.72 5.60
N GLU A 81 13.73 -6.09 5.75
CA GLU A 81 13.00 -6.02 7.02
C GLU A 81 12.56 -7.38 7.56
N ASP A 82 12.40 -7.47 8.89
CA ASP A 82 11.95 -8.70 9.55
C ASP A 82 10.43 -8.92 9.33
N PRO A 83 10.00 -10.03 8.71
CA PRO A 83 8.59 -10.30 8.45
C PRO A 83 7.70 -10.26 9.71
N ARG A 84 8.26 -10.54 10.89
CA ARG A 84 7.54 -10.50 12.16
C ARG A 84 7.12 -9.08 12.55
N ARG A 85 7.87 -8.07 12.12
CA ARG A 85 7.57 -6.65 12.34
C ARG A 85 6.62 -6.09 11.27
N MET A 86 6.42 -6.83 10.19
CA MET A 86 5.62 -6.43 9.04
C MET A 86 4.25 -7.10 8.99
N HIS A 87 3.80 -7.63 10.13
CA HIS A 87 2.50 -8.26 10.27
C HIS A 87 1.35 -7.35 9.79
N ARG A 88 1.47 -6.03 9.92
CA ARG A 88 0.46 -5.07 9.41
C ARG A 88 0.34 -5.12 7.89
N VAL A 89 1.46 -5.05 7.16
CA VAL A 89 1.49 -5.16 5.69
C VAL A 89 0.98 -6.53 5.25
N ILE A 90 1.47 -7.59 5.89
CA ILE A 90 1.09 -8.98 5.57
C ILE A 90 -0.40 -9.21 5.82
N ASN A 91 -0.94 -8.73 6.94
CA ASN A 91 -2.36 -8.85 7.26
C ASN A 91 -3.22 -8.05 6.28
N TYR A 92 -2.76 -6.87 5.87
CA TYR A 92 -3.43 -6.08 4.85
C TYR A 92 -3.48 -6.83 3.50
N LEU A 93 -2.35 -7.34 3.01
CA LEU A 93 -2.29 -8.10 1.75
C LEU A 93 -3.14 -9.37 1.82
N ARG A 94 -3.16 -10.07 2.96
CA ARG A 94 -4.08 -11.21 3.19
C ARG A 94 -5.55 -10.80 3.13
N SER A 95 -5.89 -9.64 3.71
CA SER A 95 -7.27 -9.13 3.67
C SER A 95 -7.74 -8.80 2.26
N LEU A 96 -6.82 -8.36 1.38
CA LEU A 96 -7.13 -8.10 -0.03
C LEU A 96 -7.51 -9.38 -0.80
N ILE A 97 -6.81 -10.50 -0.58
CA ILE A 97 -7.14 -11.77 -1.24
C ILE A 97 -8.46 -12.34 -0.73
N ASN A 98 -8.72 -12.22 0.58
CA ASN A 98 -9.93 -12.74 1.20
C ASN A 98 -11.20 -11.93 0.86
N THR A 99 -11.04 -10.79 0.18
CA THR A 99 -12.18 -10.00 -0.29
C THR A 99 -12.92 -10.76 -1.38
N THR A 100 -14.23 -10.94 -1.21
CA THR A 100 -15.12 -11.71 -2.10
C THR A 100 -14.85 -11.44 -3.58
N ALA A 101 -14.83 -12.52 -4.38
CA ALA A 101 -14.63 -12.47 -5.82
C ALA A 101 -15.57 -11.45 -6.45
N THR A 102 -15.00 -10.42 -7.06
CA THR A 102 -15.77 -9.30 -7.63
C THR A 102 -16.25 -9.64 -9.05
N GLY A 103 -15.91 -10.83 -9.57
CA GLY A 103 -16.18 -11.26 -10.94
C GLY A 103 -15.27 -10.60 -11.99
N ASN A 104 -14.34 -9.74 -11.57
CA ASN A 104 -13.36 -9.10 -12.43
C ASN A 104 -12.00 -9.81 -12.31
N THR A 105 -11.69 -10.64 -13.32
CA THR A 105 -10.45 -11.44 -13.40
C THR A 105 -9.18 -10.58 -13.33
N PHE A 106 -9.22 -9.34 -13.83
CA PHE A 106 -8.06 -8.45 -13.75
C PHE A 106 -7.79 -8.03 -12.30
N MET A 107 -8.83 -7.69 -11.54
CA MET A 107 -8.69 -7.29 -10.14
C MET A 107 -8.20 -8.45 -9.28
N GLU A 108 -8.66 -9.66 -9.57
CA GLU A 108 -8.21 -10.88 -8.88
C GLU A 108 -6.73 -11.14 -9.18
N THR A 109 -6.33 -11.10 -10.46
CA THR A 109 -4.92 -11.24 -10.86
C THR A 109 -4.04 -10.16 -10.24
N SER A 110 -4.52 -8.92 -10.18
CA SER A 110 -3.80 -7.80 -9.56
C SER A 110 -3.55 -8.02 -8.07
N ARG A 111 -4.55 -8.52 -7.33
CA ARG A 111 -4.39 -8.87 -5.90
C ARG A 111 -3.36 -9.97 -5.70
N TRP A 112 -3.40 -11.02 -6.52
CA TRP A 112 -2.38 -12.08 -6.49
C TRP A 112 -0.99 -11.56 -6.79
N TYR A 113 -0.85 -10.66 -7.76
CA TYR A 113 0.41 -10.02 -8.10
C TYR A 113 0.99 -9.20 -6.93
N LEU A 114 0.16 -8.44 -6.22
CA LEU A 114 0.58 -7.71 -5.03
C LEU A 114 1.03 -8.64 -3.89
N VAL A 115 0.46 -9.83 -3.79
CA VAL A 115 0.85 -10.81 -2.75
C VAL A 115 2.15 -11.51 -3.12
N GLN A 116 2.41 -11.70 -4.41
CA GLN A 116 3.67 -12.25 -4.89
C GLN A 116 4.88 -11.39 -4.45
N THR A 117 4.69 -10.09 -4.18
CA THR A 117 5.76 -9.24 -3.63
C THR A 117 6.17 -9.63 -2.20
N LEU A 118 5.43 -10.50 -1.52
CA LEU A 118 5.84 -11.09 -0.23
C LEU A 118 6.86 -12.23 -0.39
N THR A 119 6.88 -12.87 -1.56
CA THR A 119 7.64 -14.11 -1.82
C THR A 119 8.91 -13.89 -2.65
N ASN A 120 9.07 -12.71 -3.26
CA ASN A 120 10.13 -12.35 -4.21
C ASN A 120 10.93 -11.14 -3.71
#